data_AF-A0A3S4G3N6-F1
#
_entry.id   AF-A0A3S4G3N6-F1
#
_cell.length_a   1.000
_cell.length_b   1.000
_cell.length_c   1.000
_cell.angle_alpha   90.00
_cell.angle_beta   90.00
_cell.angle_gamma   90.00
#
_symmetry.space_group_name_H-M   'P 1'
#
loop_
_entity.id
_entity.type
_entity.pdbx_description
1 polymer ?
#
loop_
_entity_poly.entity_id
_entity_poly.type
_entity_poly.pdbx_seq_one_letter_code
_entity_poly.pdbx_strand_id
1 'polypeptide(L)'
;MTTDFTAKILTMSKSLQKPTILKVETVAQSRLFNVESVDLEFSNGVRRVYERMRPSTREAVMIVPIVDEHLILIREYAVGTESYELGFSKGLIDPARPFLKRRTGSSKKRLGLARIT
;
A
#
# COMPACT_ATOMS: atom_id res chain seq x y z
N MET A 1 49.04 -17.29 15.07
CA MET A 1 47.99 -17.82 14.18
C MET A 1 46.59 -17.54 14.75
N THR A 2 46.18 -16.27 14.90
CA THR A 2 44.85 -15.96 15.49
C THR A 2 44.25 -14.62 15.04
N THR A 3 44.81 -13.92 14.04
CA THR A 3 44.31 -12.60 13.62
C THR A 3 43.41 -12.62 12.37
N ASP A 4 43.23 -13.78 11.72
CA ASP A 4 42.56 -13.86 10.41
C ASP A 4 41.10 -14.35 10.48
N PHE A 5 40.66 -14.82 11.66
CA PHE A 5 39.28 -15.31 11.83
C PHE A 5 38.30 -14.18 12.18
N THR A 6 38.76 -13.18 12.92
CA THR A 6 37.96 -12.02 13.35
C THR A 6 37.65 -11.06 12.21
N ALA A 7 38.52 -10.96 11.20
CA ALA A 7 38.30 -10.12 10.02
C ALA A 7 37.20 -10.67 9.09
N LYS A 8 36.94 -11.99 9.10
CA LYS A 8 35.91 -12.63 8.27
C LYS A 8 34.49 -12.49 8.82
N ILE A 9 34.36 -12.30 10.14
CA ILE A 9 33.05 -12.19 10.81
C ILE A 9 32.45 -10.78 10.63
N LEU A 10 33.28 -9.75 10.38
CA LEU A 10 32.83 -8.35 10.31
C LEU A 10 32.22 -7.93 8.96
N THR A 11 32.25 -8.75 7.90
CA THR A 11 31.96 -8.30 6.52
C THR A 11 30.86 -9.10 5.81
N MET A 12 29.79 -9.48 6.51
CA MET A 12 28.60 -10.06 5.84
C MET A 12 27.31 -9.33 6.19
N SER A 13 27.35 -8.00 6.34
CA SER A 13 26.16 -7.18 6.07
C SER A 13 26.01 -7.00 4.55
N LYS A 14 25.68 -8.08 3.83
CA LYS A 14 25.36 -7.98 2.41
C LYS A 14 24.14 -7.05 2.29
N SER A 15 24.33 -5.88 1.71
CA SER A 15 23.25 -4.93 1.51
C SER A 15 22.14 -5.59 0.69
N LEU A 16 20.88 -5.35 1.09
CA LEU A 16 19.73 -5.90 0.39
C LEU A 16 19.66 -5.28 -1.01
N GLN A 17 20.13 -6.02 -2.01
CA GLN A 17 20.03 -5.64 -3.41
C GLN A 17 18.69 -6.12 -3.97
N LYS A 18 17.89 -5.19 -4.49
CA LYS A 18 16.62 -5.50 -5.15
C LYS A 18 16.87 -6.36 -6.40
N PRO A 19 15.96 -7.28 -6.74
CA PRO A 19 16.03 -7.98 -8.02
C PRO A 19 15.85 -6.99 -9.18
N THR A 20 16.46 -7.31 -10.32
CA THR A 20 16.24 -6.62 -11.58
C THR A 20 14.93 -7.08 -12.20
N ILE A 21 14.09 -6.15 -12.63
CA ILE A 21 12.89 -6.46 -13.42
C ILE A 21 13.32 -6.58 -14.87
N LEU A 22 13.16 -7.78 -15.45
CA LEU A 22 13.54 -8.08 -16.82
C LEU A 22 12.39 -7.79 -17.79
N LYS A 23 11.16 -8.14 -17.40
CA LYS A 23 9.96 -8.00 -18.22
C LYS A 23 8.74 -7.80 -17.34
N VAL A 24 7.78 -7.03 -17.83
CA VAL A 24 6.45 -6.88 -17.24
C VAL A 24 5.41 -7.08 -18.35
N GLU A 25 4.42 -7.93 -18.11
CA GLU A 25 3.37 -8.23 -19.09
C GLU A 25 2.01 -8.34 -18.40
N THR A 26 0.96 -7.76 -18.98
CA THR A 26 -0.41 -7.96 -18.48
C THR A 26 -0.88 -9.36 -18.85
N VAL A 27 -1.18 -10.18 -17.85
CA VAL A 27 -1.62 -11.57 -18.04
C VAL A 27 -3.12 -11.76 -17.82
N ALA A 28 -3.75 -10.87 -17.06
CA ALA A 28 -5.20 -10.86 -16.90
C ALA A 28 -5.72 -9.44 -16.65
N GLN A 29 -6.88 -9.11 -17.22
CA GLN A 29 -7.53 -7.82 -17.01
C GLN A 29 -9.05 -7.99 -16.89
N SER A 30 -9.61 -7.41 -15.83
CA SER A 30 -11.05 -7.23 -15.63
C SER A 30 -11.40 -5.74 -15.57
N ARG A 31 -12.64 -5.42 -15.21
CA ARG A 31 -13.10 -4.04 -15.05
C ARG A 31 -12.37 -3.28 -13.94
N LEU A 32 -12.01 -3.95 -12.84
CA LEU A 32 -11.41 -3.32 -11.65
C LEU A 32 -9.97 -3.75 -11.39
N PHE A 33 -9.54 -4.89 -11.94
CA PHE A 33 -8.23 -5.48 -11.69
C PHE A 33 -7.44 -5.64 -12.97
N ASN A 34 -6.14 -5.38 -12.89
CA ASN A 34 -5.18 -5.67 -13.94
C ASN A 34 -4.00 -6.38 -13.26
N VAL A 35 -3.71 -7.62 -13.67
CA VAL A 35 -2.66 -8.47 -13.11
C VAL A 35 -1.49 -8.52 -14.09
N GLU A 36 -0.30 -8.22 -13.58
CA GLU A 36 0.96 -8.26 -14.31
C GLU A 36 1.79 -9.46 -13.88
N SER A 37 2.33 -10.19 -14.85
CA SER A 37 3.46 -11.09 -14.67
C SER A 37 4.76 -10.27 -14.75
N VAL A 38 5.69 -10.53 -13.82
CA VAL A 38 6.93 -9.80 -13.63
C VAL A 38 8.08 -10.79 -13.58
N ASP A 39 8.93 -10.75 -14.60
CA ASP A 39 10.15 -11.55 -14.66
C ASP A 39 11.24 -10.84 -13.85
N LEU A 40 11.77 -11.55 -12.85
CA LEU A 40 12.76 -11.04 -11.91
C LEU A 40 14.05 -11.84 -11.97
N GLU A 41 15.19 -11.15 -11.89
CA GLU A 41 16.50 -11.74 -11.62
C GLU A 41 17.06 -11.22 -10.30
N PHE A 42 17.25 -12.10 -9.33
CA PHE A 42 17.79 -11.77 -8.02
C PHE A 42 19.31 -11.63 -8.05
N SER A 43 19.88 -10.96 -7.05
CA SER A 43 21.34 -10.74 -6.94
C SER A 43 22.18 -12.01 -6.78
N ASN A 44 21.54 -13.17 -6.57
CA ASN A 44 22.17 -14.48 -6.58
C ASN A 44 22.02 -15.22 -7.93
N GLY A 45 21.54 -14.54 -8.97
CA GLY A 45 21.30 -15.10 -10.31
C GLY A 45 20.02 -15.92 -10.46
N VAL A 46 19.25 -16.13 -9.38
CA VAL A 46 17.99 -16.88 -9.45
C VAL A 46 16.96 -16.07 -10.22
N ARG A 47 16.28 -16.72 -11.17
CA ARG A 47 15.16 -16.13 -11.92
C ARG A 47 13.82 -16.66 -11.42
N ARG A 48 12.84 -15.76 -11.32
CA ARG A 48 11.45 -16.07 -10.94
C ARG A 48 10.48 -15.21 -11.72
N VAL A 49 9.27 -15.73 -11.88
CA VAL A 49 8.13 -15.02 -12.43
C VAL A 49 7.15 -14.79 -11.29
N TYR A 50 6.85 -13.53 -10.98
CA TYR A 50 5.89 -13.13 -9.94
C TYR A 50 4.65 -12.53 -10.59
N GLU A 51 3.50 -12.67 -9.94
CA GLU A 51 2.31 -11.90 -10.29
C GLU A 51 2.08 -10.76 -9.30
N ARG A 52 1.64 -9.62 -9.80
CA ARG A 52 1.20 -8.48 -8.98
C ARG A 52 0.02 -7.78 -9.60
N MET A 53 -0.74 -7.05 -8.79
CA MET A 53 -1.66 -6.05 -9.31
C MET A 53 -0.87 -4.92 -9.96
N ARG A 54 -1.29 -4.46 -11.15
CA ARG A 54 -0.70 -3.31 -11.81
C ARG A 54 -0.70 -2.12 -10.86
N PRO A 55 0.46 -1.49 -10.60
CA PRO A 55 0.54 -0.35 -9.70
C PRO A 55 -0.41 0.77 -10.15
N SER A 56 -1.31 1.19 -9.26
CA SER A 56 -2.19 2.34 -9.52
C SER A 56 -1.58 3.62 -8.94
N THR A 57 -1.73 4.74 -9.64
CA THR A 57 -1.40 6.08 -9.11
C THR A 57 -2.44 6.61 -8.12
N ARG A 58 -3.53 5.86 -7.88
CA ARG A 58 -4.56 6.24 -6.93
C ARG A 58 -4.13 5.85 -5.53
N GLU A 59 -4.06 6.84 -4.66
CA GLU A 59 -3.83 6.65 -3.24
C GLU A 59 -5.18 6.44 -2.51
N ALA A 60 -5.13 5.75 -1.38
CA ALA A 60 -6.27 5.52 -0.50
C ALA A 60 -6.06 6.21 0.85
N VAL A 61 -7.17 6.56 1.51
CA VAL A 61 -7.21 7.25 2.80
C VAL A 61 -8.06 6.46 3.76
N MET A 62 -7.65 6.48 5.02
CA MET A 62 -8.48 6.08 6.15
C MET A 62 -8.60 7.27 7.11
N ILE A 63 -9.82 7.54 7.59
CA ILE A 63 -10.07 8.62 8.55
C ILE A 63 -10.32 7.99 9.92
N VAL A 64 -9.53 8.41 10.92
CA VAL A 64 -9.68 7.97 12.31
C VAL A 64 -10.25 9.13 13.16
N PRO A 65 -11.58 9.27 13.25
CA PRO A 65 -12.21 10.33 14.01
C PRO A 65 -12.24 10.02 15.51
N ILE A 66 -11.82 10.99 16.32
CA ILE A 66 -11.95 11.00 17.78
C ILE A 66 -12.86 12.16 18.17
N VAL A 67 -13.93 11.88 18.93
CA VAL A 67 -14.88 12.88 19.44
C VAL A 67 -15.16 12.52 20.90
N ASP A 68 -14.88 13.43 21.82
CA ASP A 68 -15.10 13.24 23.26
C ASP A 68 -14.53 11.91 23.78
N GLU A 69 -13.28 11.60 23.43
CA GLU A 69 -12.57 10.34 23.74
C GLU A 69 -13.15 9.06 23.09
N HIS A 70 -14.18 9.19 22.24
CA HIS A 70 -14.76 8.07 21.51
C HIS A 70 -14.25 7.99 20.06
N LEU A 71 -14.05 6.76 19.58
CA LEU A 71 -13.81 6.47 18.17
C LEU A 71 -15.13 6.41 17.41
N ILE A 72 -15.20 7.08 16.26
CA ILE A 72 -16.36 6.97 15.36
C ILE A 72 -16.06 5.95 14.27
N LEU A 73 -16.86 4.89 14.23
CA LEU A 73 -16.79 3.80 13.26
C LEU A 73 -18.03 3.81 12.37
N ILE A 74 -17.91 3.23 11.19
CA ILE A 74 -19.01 2.97 10.26
C ILE A 74 -19.18 1.47 10.05
N ARG A 75 -20.39 1.06 9.63
CA ARG A 75 -20.65 -0.28 9.11
C ARG A 75 -20.76 -0.21 7.58
N GLU A 76 -19.95 -0.97 6.88
CA GLU A 76 -19.94 -1.02 5.41
C GLU A 76 -20.08 -2.47 4.95
N TYR A 77 -20.86 -2.70 3.90
CA TYR A 77 -21.02 -4.04 3.33
C TYR A 77 -19.82 -4.38 2.45
N ALA A 78 -19.10 -5.47 2.79
CA ALA A 78 -17.96 -5.97 2.04
C ALA A 78 -18.37 -7.17 1.19
N VAL A 79 -18.46 -6.99 -0.12
CA VAL A 79 -18.85 -8.07 -1.05
C VAL A 79 -17.87 -9.25 -1.05
N GLY A 80 -16.59 -9.03 -0.71
CA GLY A 80 -15.59 -10.09 -0.67
C GLY A 80 -15.78 -11.10 0.47
N THR A 81 -16.43 -10.70 1.55
CA THR A 81 -16.75 -11.56 2.71
C THR A 81 -18.24 -11.75 2.90
N GLU A 82 -19.06 -11.12 2.06
CA GLU A 82 -20.53 -11.12 2.11
C GLU A 82 -21.09 -10.71 3.47
N SER A 83 -20.45 -9.73 4.12
CA SER A 83 -20.79 -9.34 5.48
C SER A 83 -20.66 -7.83 5.71
N TYR A 84 -21.28 -7.33 6.79
CA TYR A 84 -21.10 -5.95 7.26
C TYR A 84 -19.89 -5.85 8.19
N GLU A 85 -18.87 -5.14 7.75
CA GLU A 85 -17.66 -4.89 8.52
C GLU A 85 -17.79 -3.61 9.35
N LEU A 86 -17.30 -3.63 10.58
CA LEU A 86 -17.21 -2.45 11.45
C LEU A 86 -15.79 -1.89 11.37
N GLY A 87 -15.64 -0.63 10.97
CA GLY A 87 -14.32 -0.02 10.90
C GLY A 87 -14.33 1.47 10.60
N PHE A 88 -13.14 2.03 10.37
CA PHE A 88 -12.98 3.42 9.97
C PHE A 88 -13.41 3.64 8.52
N SER A 89 -13.86 4.87 8.23
CA SER A 89 -14.19 5.26 6.86
C SER A 89 -12.93 5.30 6.00
N LYS A 90 -13.04 4.71 4.80
CA LYS A 90 -11.96 4.59 3.82
C LYS A 90 -12.43 5.16 2.50
N GLY A 91 -11.50 5.64 1.68
CA GLY A 91 -11.85 6.16 0.36
C GLY A 91 -10.63 6.40 -0.52
N LEU A 92 -10.86 6.48 -1.83
CA LEU A 92 -9.83 6.87 -2.78
C LEU A 92 -9.71 8.39 -2.83
N ILE A 93 -8.49 8.88 -2.95
CA ILE A 93 -8.23 10.30 -3.16
C ILE A 93 -8.56 10.64 -4.60
N ASP A 94 -9.38 11.67 -4.77
CA ASP A 94 -9.63 12.25 -6.07
C ASP A 94 -8.43 13.14 -6.43
N PRO A 95 -7.68 12.85 -7.52
CA PRO A 95 -6.55 13.68 -7.93
C PRO A 95 -6.92 15.15 -8.18
N ALA A 96 -8.18 15.43 -8.53
CA ALA A 96 -8.68 16.79 -8.75
C ALA A 96 -9.05 17.52 -7.45
N ARG A 97 -9.04 16.83 -6.30
CA ARG A 97 -9.38 17.39 -4.99
C ARG A 97 -8.20 17.17 -4.05
N PRO A 98 -7.24 18.12 -4.00
CA PRO A 98 -6.14 18.03 -3.05
C PRO A 98 -6.69 17.96 -1.62
N PHE A 99 -6.05 17.15 -0.80
CA PHE A 99 -6.40 17.00 0.60
C PHE A 99 -6.42 18.35 1.31
N LEU A 100 -7.59 18.72 1.81
CA LEU A 100 -7.71 19.89 2.66
C LEU A 100 -7.11 19.57 4.04
N LYS A 101 -5.89 20.03 4.30
CA LYS A 101 -5.33 20.13 5.66
C LYS A 101 -6.16 21.15 6.44
N ARG A 102 -7.26 20.72 7.07
CA ARG A 102 -8.10 21.65 7.86
C ARG A 102 -7.40 21.95 9.18
N ARG A 103 -6.91 23.19 9.31
CA ARG A 103 -6.45 23.80 10.56
C ARG A 103 -7.55 23.69 11.63
N THR A 104 -7.19 23.28 12.84
CA THR A 104 -8.10 23.18 14.00
C THR A 104 -8.57 24.59 14.40
N GLY A 105 -9.87 24.83 14.20
CA GLY A 105 -10.55 26.06 14.60
C GLY A 105 -12.05 25.91 14.34
N SER A 106 -12.84 26.18 15.36
CA SER A 106 -14.30 26.06 15.44
C SER A 106 -15.04 26.63 14.23
N SER A 107 -15.59 25.78 13.36
CA SER A 107 -16.97 25.83 12.87
C SER A 107 -17.18 24.79 11.77
N LYS A 108 -18.36 24.16 11.80
CA LYS A 108 -18.97 23.19 10.88
C LYS A 108 -18.11 22.61 9.75
N LYS A 109 -17.67 21.37 10.00
CA LYS A 109 -16.93 20.46 9.12
C LYS A 109 -17.65 20.23 7.80
N ARG A 110 -17.10 20.75 6.70
CA ARG A 110 -17.27 20.14 5.37
C ARG A 110 -15.90 19.58 5.00
N LEU A 111 -15.66 18.30 5.33
CA LEU A 111 -14.51 17.61 4.75
C LEU A 111 -14.74 17.60 3.24
N GLY A 112 -13.76 18.06 2.47
CA GLY A 112 -13.67 17.71 1.07
C GLY A 112 -13.54 16.20 1.04
N LEU A 113 -14.68 15.54 0.86
CA LEU A 113 -14.75 14.09 0.82
C LEU A 113 -13.89 13.67 -0.39
N ALA A 114 -12.78 12.98 -0.11
CA ALA A 114 -12.39 11.82 -0.90
C ALA A 114 -13.69 11.05 -1.22
N ARG A 115 -13.79 10.33 -2.34
CA ARG A 115 -14.98 9.51 -2.58
C ARG A 115 -14.98 8.40 -1.53
N ILE A 116 -15.51 8.72 -0.35
CA ILE A 116 -15.97 7.83 0.69
C ILE A 116 -17.20 7.25 0.05
N THR A 117 -17.13 5.95 -0.26
CA THR A 117 -18.25 5.22 -0.83
C THR A 117 -19.51 5.43 0.00
#